data_AF-A0AAF0LI97-F1
#
_entry.id   AF-A0AAF0LI97-F1
#
_cell.length_a   1.000
_cell.length_b   1.000
_cell.length_c   1.000
_cell.angle_alpha   90.00
_cell.angle_beta   90.00
_cell.angle_gamma   90.00
#
_symmetry.space_group_name_H-M   'P 1'
#
loop_
_entity.id
_entity.type
_entity.pdbx_description
1 polymer ?
#
loop_
_entity_poly.entity_id
_entity_poly.type
_entity_poly.pdbx_seq_one_letter_code
_entity_poly.pdbx_strand_id
1 'polypeptide(L)'
;MPLVATLGLERVEAWRLGDEAWADLRRRWRSEGLVMSCGQPGGPVELENGTRFFRHFSKCDAHEGGVESPEHLSTKALVAEVAAECGWTAQVEAPSADRSWIADVLLTKPGRKPVAVEVQWASQTPETFAARAKRYRADGVHCVWLVGPKNHGRGDWNIDGDAAALLMETPAEFGGPTSMAPMRGALHALLSGAIRGGVEVLVDAVDVTTAMSKCHNPQCEAWFSYWFIEAVEVRSRCAHTRQVDFAREYPLWVRDRVETVFQSDVRAAFARSGLPSATEYRMTHSKQTNTDYMAQRCPRCFWHLGDGFIAGKPRRWETYTVSVPATALPWQPELTNLHHVCHDVGNGFCKVEPQQRGGAFPARVDADGDPLPALPALRIRQRVVKPPLPQGRQTAHTRSVR
;
A
#
# COMPACT_ATOMS: atom_id res chain seq x y z
N MET A 1 29.69 -10.09 15.88
CA MET A 1 30.50 -11.07 15.14
C MET A 1 30.87 -10.43 13.82
N PRO A 2 31.84 -9.49 13.79
CA PRO A 2 32.12 -8.67 12.61
C PRO A 2 32.26 -9.47 11.29
N LEU A 3 31.64 -9.00 10.22
CA LEU A 3 31.81 -9.55 8.87
C LEU A 3 32.99 -8.97 8.13
N VAL A 4 33.59 -7.91 8.65
CA VAL A 4 34.60 -7.11 7.95
C VAL A 4 35.83 -6.92 8.81
N ALA A 5 36.99 -7.07 8.17
CA ALA A 5 38.28 -6.72 8.73
C ALA A 5 39.20 -6.14 7.65
N THR A 6 40.37 -5.68 8.08
CA THR A 6 41.50 -5.30 7.24
C THR A 6 42.66 -6.24 7.57
N LEU A 7 43.14 -6.97 6.57
CA LEU A 7 44.33 -7.79 6.62
C LEU A 7 45.49 -6.97 6.04
N GLY A 8 46.40 -6.50 6.89
CA GLY A 8 47.40 -5.51 6.50
C GLY A 8 46.75 -4.21 5.99
N LEU A 9 46.65 -4.03 4.67
CA LEU A 9 45.96 -2.90 4.02
C LEU A 9 44.73 -3.32 3.20
N GLU A 10 44.49 -4.63 3.08
CA GLU A 10 43.41 -5.18 2.27
C GLU A 10 42.14 -5.31 3.10
N ARG A 11 41.04 -4.75 2.62
CA ARG A 11 39.72 -4.96 3.22
C ARG A 11 39.22 -6.36 2.86
N VAL A 12 38.87 -7.14 3.88
CA VAL A 12 38.39 -8.50 3.74
C VAL A 12 36.97 -8.61 4.29
N GLU A 13 36.08 -9.26 3.52
CA GLU A 13 34.68 -9.45 3.87
C GLU A 13 34.36 -10.93 3.97
N ALA A 14 34.19 -11.45 5.20
CA ALA A 14 34.07 -12.89 5.47
C ALA A 14 32.93 -13.56 4.70
N TRP A 15 31.84 -12.83 4.48
CA TRP A 15 30.64 -13.30 3.77
C TRP A 15 30.83 -13.48 2.26
N ARG A 16 31.87 -12.89 1.66
CA ARG A 16 32.21 -13.03 0.23
C ARG A 16 33.27 -14.09 -0.05
N LEU A 17 33.95 -14.57 0.98
CA LEU A 17 35.08 -15.48 0.81
C LEU A 17 34.60 -16.92 0.60
N GLY A 18 34.88 -17.45 -0.59
CA GLY A 18 34.84 -18.89 -0.85
C GLY A 18 35.89 -19.66 -0.05
N ASP A 19 35.79 -20.98 -0.05
CA ASP A 19 36.59 -21.88 0.81
C ASP A 19 38.09 -21.70 0.65
N GLU A 20 38.57 -21.56 -0.59
CA GLU A 20 40.00 -21.38 -0.86
C GLU A 20 40.53 -20.05 -0.31
N ALA A 21 39.81 -18.95 -0.56
CA ALA A 21 40.18 -17.63 -0.09
C ALA A 21 40.11 -17.53 1.44
N TRP A 22 39.12 -18.19 2.05
CA TRP A 22 39.02 -18.29 3.51
C TRP A 22 40.17 -19.11 4.12
N ALA A 23 40.54 -20.23 3.48
CA ALA A 23 41.69 -21.02 3.91
C ALA A 23 43.00 -20.23 3.80
N ASP A 24 43.14 -19.40 2.77
CA ASP A 24 44.30 -18.51 2.61
C ASP A 24 44.39 -17.43 3.69
N LEU A 25 43.30 -16.72 3.92
CA LEU A 25 43.15 -15.77 5.02
C LEU A 25 43.57 -16.40 6.36
N ARG A 26 43.09 -17.63 6.65
CA ARG A 26 43.40 -18.35 7.89
C ARG A 26 44.89 -18.66 8.07
N ARG A 27 45.65 -18.81 6.99
CA ARG A 27 47.11 -18.99 7.04
C ARG A 27 47.85 -17.68 7.30
N ARG A 28 47.38 -16.58 6.70
CA ARG A 28 48.09 -15.30 6.62
C ARG A 28 47.82 -14.33 7.76
N TRP A 29 46.63 -14.39 8.37
CA TRP A 29 46.17 -13.34 9.29
C TRP A 29 47.07 -13.07 10.51
N ARG A 30 47.81 -14.09 10.99
CA ARG A 30 48.72 -13.92 12.14
C ARG A 30 49.96 -13.10 11.80
N SER A 31 50.51 -13.28 10.60
CA SER A 31 51.73 -12.59 10.16
C SER A 31 51.44 -11.20 9.63
N GLU A 32 50.30 -11.02 8.95
CA GLU A 32 49.93 -9.74 8.32
C GLU A 32 49.14 -8.82 9.26
N GLY A 33 48.57 -9.37 10.34
CA GLY A 33 47.74 -8.65 11.27
C GLY A 33 46.33 -8.41 10.72
N LEU A 34 45.32 -8.61 11.57
CA LEU A 34 43.92 -8.49 11.21
C LEU A 34 43.21 -7.52 12.16
N VAL A 35 42.65 -6.45 11.60
CA VAL A 35 42.06 -5.32 12.33
C VAL A 35 40.62 -5.08 11.88
N MET A 36 39.69 -4.90 12.81
CA MET A 36 38.26 -4.77 12.56
C MET A 36 37.91 -3.33 12.16
N SER A 37 36.69 -3.08 11.68
CA SER A 37 36.24 -1.71 11.34
C SER A 37 36.35 -0.72 12.51
N CYS A 38 36.28 -1.21 13.75
CA CYS A 38 36.49 -0.44 14.97
C CYS A 38 37.97 -0.12 15.30
N GLY A 39 38.92 -0.68 14.55
CA GLY A 39 40.36 -0.51 14.78
C GLY A 39 40.99 -1.46 15.79
N GLN A 40 40.22 -2.36 16.40
CA GLN A 40 40.75 -3.37 17.34
C GLN A 40 41.24 -4.63 16.61
N PRO A 41 42.23 -5.37 17.16
CA PRO A 41 42.73 -6.62 16.58
C PRO A 41 41.83 -7.82 16.90
N GLY A 42 42.00 -8.89 16.12
CA GLY A 42 41.16 -10.07 16.18
C GLY A 42 41.54 -11.13 15.15
N GLY A 43 40.69 -12.13 14.96
CA GLY A 43 40.98 -13.25 14.07
C GLY A 43 39.74 -13.89 13.45
N PRO A 44 39.91 -14.65 12.35
CA PRO A 44 38.82 -15.31 11.64
C PRO A 44 38.25 -16.49 12.44
N VAL A 45 36.94 -16.68 12.36
CA VAL A 45 36.18 -17.76 12.99
C VAL A 45 35.15 -18.30 12.00
N GLU A 46 34.97 -19.61 11.99
CA GLU A 46 33.97 -20.32 11.20
C GLU A 46 33.21 -21.27 12.13
N LEU A 47 31.89 -21.20 12.11
CA LEU A 47 31.01 -22.09 12.87
C LEU A 47 30.73 -23.38 12.10
N GLU A 48 30.22 -24.40 12.79
CA GLU A 48 29.84 -25.69 12.17
C GLU A 48 28.79 -25.56 11.06
N ASN A 49 27.93 -24.54 11.15
CA ASN A 49 26.92 -24.23 10.12
C ASN A 49 27.49 -23.44 8.92
N GLY A 50 28.82 -23.26 8.84
CA GLY A 50 29.49 -22.55 7.75
C GLY A 50 29.52 -21.02 7.91
N THR A 51 28.95 -20.46 8.97
CA THR A 51 28.98 -18.99 9.20
C THR A 51 30.41 -18.53 9.48
N ARG A 52 30.93 -17.63 8.63
CA ARG A 52 32.27 -17.04 8.74
C ARG A 52 32.20 -15.60 9.24
N PHE A 53 33.05 -15.25 10.20
CA PHE A 53 33.12 -13.92 10.80
C PHE A 53 34.49 -13.67 11.46
N PHE A 54 34.71 -12.47 11.97
CA PHE A 54 35.89 -12.09 12.73
C PHE A 54 35.55 -11.87 14.20
N ARG A 55 36.45 -12.28 15.09
CA ARG A 55 36.29 -12.16 16.54
C ARG A 55 37.40 -11.27 17.11
N HIS A 56 37.02 -10.28 17.90
CA HIS A 56 37.94 -9.46 18.69
C HIS A 56 38.70 -10.31 19.72
N PHE A 57 39.96 -9.97 19.99
CA PHE A 57 40.72 -10.59 21.09
C PHE A 57 40.36 -10.05 22.47
N SER A 58 39.90 -8.81 22.53
CA SER A 58 39.48 -8.11 23.73
C SER A 58 38.05 -7.58 23.58
N LYS A 59 37.44 -7.18 24.70
CA LYS A 59 36.14 -6.50 24.67
C LYS A 59 36.27 -5.19 23.90
N CYS A 60 35.31 -4.92 23.02
CA CYS A 60 35.27 -3.70 22.21
C CYS A 60 33.96 -2.95 22.49
N ASP A 61 34.06 -1.69 22.89
CA ASP A 61 32.90 -0.84 23.21
C ASP A 61 32.34 -0.12 21.96
N ALA A 62 33.04 -0.17 20.82
CA ALA A 62 32.60 0.47 19.58
C ALA A 62 31.44 -0.28 18.90
N HIS A 63 31.22 -1.55 19.25
CA HIS A 63 30.10 -2.35 18.76
C HIS A 63 28.99 -2.38 19.83
N GLU A 64 28.09 -1.40 19.74
CA GLU A 64 26.89 -1.32 20.58
C GLU A 64 25.96 -2.51 20.26
N GLY A 65 25.69 -3.41 21.22
CA GLY A 65 24.67 -4.48 21.04
C GLY A 65 25.07 -5.90 21.42
N GLY A 66 26.33 -6.16 21.79
CA GLY A 66 26.77 -7.48 22.25
C GLY A 66 27.10 -8.46 21.10
N VAL A 67 26.97 -9.76 21.35
CA VAL A 67 27.26 -10.79 20.33
C VAL A 67 26.10 -10.85 19.33
N GLU A 68 26.38 -10.43 18.10
CA GLU A 68 25.45 -10.52 16.97
C GLU A 68 25.11 -11.97 16.62
N SER A 69 23.87 -12.23 16.21
CA SER A 69 23.39 -13.57 15.86
C SER A 69 23.60 -13.90 14.38
N PRO A 70 23.54 -15.18 13.97
CA PRO A 70 23.64 -15.56 12.54
C PRO A 70 22.61 -14.86 11.65
N GLU A 71 21.40 -14.59 12.16
CA GLU A 71 20.35 -13.85 11.45
C GLU A 71 20.77 -12.41 11.16
N HIS A 72 21.44 -11.75 12.12
CA HIS A 72 21.99 -10.41 11.95
C HIS A 72 23.02 -10.39 10.83
N LEU A 73 23.97 -11.32 10.85
CA LEU A 73 25.01 -11.41 9.83
C LEU A 73 24.43 -11.68 8.44
N SER A 74 23.51 -12.64 8.35
CA SER A 74 22.86 -13.01 7.09
C SER A 74 22.05 -11.85 6.52
N THR A 75 21.41 -11.05 7.38
CA THR A 75 20.68 -9.85 6.97
C THR A 75 21.62 -8.79 6.39
N LYS A 76 22.76 -8.50 7.03
CA LYS A 76 23.75 -7.54 6.51
C LYS A 76 24.26 -7.95 5.13
N ALA A 77 24.62 -9.23 4.98
CA ALA A 77 25.08 -9.78 3.71
C ALA A 77 24.00 -9.64 2.62
N LEU A 78 22.77 -10.06 2.92
CA LEU A 78 21.66 -9.99 1.97
C LEU A 78 21.32 -8.55 1.55
N VAL A 79 21.35 -7.59 2.47
CA VAL A 79 21.18 -6.16 2.15
C VAL A 79 22.26 -5.70 1.17
N ALA A 80 23.53 -6.04 1.42
CA ALA A 80 24.63 -5.62 0.56
C ALA A 80 24.56 -6.25 -0.85
N GLU A 81 24.18 -7.52 -0.94
CA GLU A 81 23.98 -8.22 -2.22
C GLU A 81 22.87 -7.57 -3.05
N VAL A 82 21.67 -7.43 -2.48
CA VAL A 82 20.50 -6.90 -3.21
C VAL A 82 20.70 -5.41 -3.54
N ALA A 83 21.39 -4.66 -2.68
CA ALA A 83 21.75 -3.28 -2.98
C ALA A 83 22.65 -3.18 -4.22
N ALA A 84 23.66 -4.04 -4.32
CA ALA A 84 24.53 -4.11 -5.50
C ALA A 84 23.75 -4.45 -6.77
N GLU A 85 22.84 -5.42 -6.70
CA GLU A 85 21.91 -5.78 -7.79
C GLU A 85 21.04 -4.59 -8.23
N CYS A 86 20.62 -3.73 -7.28
CA CYS A 86 19.85 -2.51 -7.54
C CYS A 86 20.71 -1.29 -7.95
N GLY A 87 22.01 -1.49 -8.21
CA GLY A 87 22.94 -0.46 -8.65
C GLY A 87 23.32 0.54 -7.55
N TRP A 88 23.32 0.11 -6.29
CA TRP A 88 23.93 0.84 -5.17
C TRP A 88 25.32 0.27 -4.88
N THR A 89 26.23 1.13 -4.46
CA THR A 89 27.47 0.67 -3.80
C THR A 89 27.14 0.39 -2.34
N ALA A 90 27.35 -0.84 -1.89
CA ALA A 90 27.14 -1.25 -0.51
C ALA A 90 28.47 -1.54 0.20
N GLN A 91 28.63 -0.99 1.40
CA GLN A 91 29.77 -1.25 2.28
C GLN A 91 29.26 -1.77 3.62
N VAL A 92 29.54 -3.04 3.92
CA VAL A 92 29.17 -3.67 5.20
C VAL A 92 30.08 -3.14 6.32
N GLU A 93 29.56 -2.92 7.53
CA GLU A 93 30.32 -2.45 8.70
C GLU A 93 31.19 -1.22 8.36
N ALA A 94 30.54 -0.22 7.76
CA ALA A 94 31.18 0.99 7.27
C ALA A 94 31.35 1.99 8.43
N PRO A 95 32.60 2.29 8.86
CA PRO A 95 32.82 3.30 9.87
C PRO A 95 32.64 4.71 9.30
N SER A 96 32.24 5.65 10.15
CA SER A 96 32.46 7.07 9.88
C SER A 96 33.95 7.39 9.77
N ALA A 97 34.29 8.55 9.21
CA ALA A 97 35.68 8.98 9.07
C ALA A 97 36.42 9.06 10.42
N ASP A 98 35.73 9.47 11.48
CA ASP A 98 36.22 9.55 12.85
C ASP A 98 35.94 8.30 13.70
N ARG A 99 35.29 7.28 13.11
CA ARG A 99 34.82 6.05 13.77
C ARG A 99 33.87 6.28 14.96
N SER A 100 33.21 7.43 15.04
CA SER A 100 32.15 7.71 16.02
C SER A 100 30.90 6.84 15.83
N TRP A 101 30.71 6.26 14.64
CA TRP A 101 29.71 5.23 14.37
C TRP A 101 30.20 4.24 13.32
N ILE A 102 29.57 3.07 13.28
CA ILE A 102 29.77 2.03 12.27
C ILE A 102 28.38 1.59 11.81
N ALA A 103 28.06 1.82 10.53
CA ALA A 103 26.82 1.36 9.94
C ALA A 103 26.90 -0.13 9.62
N ASP A 104 25.87 -0.89 9.93
CA ASP A 104 25.78 -2.30 9.52
C ASP A 104 25.94 -2.46 8.01
N VAL A 105 25.24 -1.66 7.21
CA VAL A 105 25.49 -1.51 5.77
C VAL A 105 25.30 -0.06 5.35
N LEU A 106 26.32 0.56 4.76
CA LEU A 106 26.22 1.89 4.15
C LEU A 106 26.01 1.76 2.64
N LEU A 107 24.92 2.35 2.15
CA LEU A 107 24.52 2.38 0.76
C LEU A 107 24.77 3.76 0.17
N THR A 108 25.39 3.79 -1.01
CA THR A 108 25.64 5.02 -1.76
C THR A 108 25.26 4.86 -3.22
N LYS A 109 24.72 5.92 -3.83
CA LYS A 109 24.35 5.97 -5.24
C LYS A 109 24.48 7.40 -5.75
N PRO A 110 25.05 7.65 -6.95
CA PRO A 110 25.21 8.99 -7.48
C PRO A 110 23.90 9.79 -7.47
N GLY A 111 23.97 11.04 -7.00
CA GLY A 111 22.81 11.94 -6.92
C GLY A 111 21.79 11.58 -5.82
N ARG A 112 22.09 10.63 -4.93
CA ARG A 112 21.25 10.24 -3.79
C ARG A 112 21.99 10.48 -2.48
N LYS A 113 21.24 10.79 -1.43
CA LYS A 113 21.77 10.86 -0.06
C LYS A 113 22.25 9.46 0.38
N PRO A 114 23.40 9.32 1.04
CA PRO A 114 23.84 8.04 1.59
C PRO A 114 22.83 7.50 2.60
N VAL A 115 22.66 6.18 2.64
CA VAL A 115 21.73 5.49 3.53
C VAL A 115 22.48 4.48 4.37
N ALA A 116 22.49 4.64 5.69
CA ALA A 116 22.89 3.61 6.63
C ALA A 116 21.68 2.70 6.90
N VAL A 117 21.80 1.43 6.54
CA VAL A 117 20.85 0.37 6.90
C VAL A 117 21.37 -0.31 8.16
N GLU A 118 20.60 -0.24 9.23
CA GLU A 118 20.90 -0.82 10.54
C GLU A 118 20.00 -2.02 10.81
N VAL A 119 20.58 -3.10 11.29
CA VAL A 119 19.87 -4.36 11.56
C VAL A 119 19.88 -4.62 13.07
N GLN A 120 18.70 -4.80 13.67
CA GLN A 120 18.60 -4.91 15.13
C GLN A 120 17.72 -6.09 15.57
N TRP A 121 18.37 -7.24 15.84
CA TRP A 121 17.73 -8.44 16.37
C TRP A 121 17.61 -8.47 17.89
N ALA A 122 18.63 -7.96 18.60
CA ALA A 122 18.60 -7.87 20.07
C ALA A 122 17.71 -6.71 20.53
N SER A 123 17.04 -6.86 21.68
CA SER A 123 16.18 -5.81 22.24
C SER A 123 16.97 -4.49 22.41
N GLN A 124 16.40 -3.40 21.92
CA GLN A 124 16.97 -2.06 21.99
C GLN A 124 15.88 -1.06 22.39
N THR A 125 16.22 -0.05 23.18
CA THR A 125 15.26 0.95 23.63
C THR A 125 15.02 2.00 22.54
N PRO A 126 13.83 2.63 22.50
CA PRO A 126 13.53 3.71 21.56
C PRO A 126 14.54 4.86 21.62
N GLU A 127 15.06 5.19 22.82
CA GLU A 127 16.05 6.25 23.02
C GLU A 127 17.37 5.92 22.32
N THR A 128 17.81 4.65 22.38
CA THR A 128 19.01 4.19 21.67
C THR A 128 18.81 4.26 20.16
N PHE A 129 17.64 3.84 19.63
CA PHE A 129 17.32 4.00 18.20
C PHE A 129 17.42 5.47 17.76
N ALA A 130 16.80 6.37 18.54
CA ALA A 130 16.80 7.80 18.24
C ALA A 130 18.20 8.42 18.32
N ALA A 131 18.99 8.05 19.33
CA ALA A 131 20.37 8.52 19.49
C ALA A 131 21.26 8.07 18.33
N ARG A 132 21.17 6.79 17.92
CA ARG A 132 21.89 6.25 16.75
C ARG A 132 21.48 6.96 15.46
N ALA A 133 20.18 7.10 15.20
CA ALA A 133 19.67 7.82 14.04
C ALA A 133 20.11 9.29 14.00
N LYS A 134 20.24 9.94 15.17
CA LYS A 134 20.73 11.32 15.29
C LYS A 134 22.20 11.44 14.88
N ARG A 135 23.06 10.48 15.24
CA ARG A 135 24.49 10.47 14.82
C ARG A 135 24.61 10.42 13.30
N TYR A 136 23.89 9.50 12.64
CA TYR A 136 23.85 9.45 11.17
C TYR A 136 23.36 10.75 10.54
N ARG A 137 22.29 11.32 11.10
CA ARG A 137 21.71 12.56 10.57
C ARG A 137 22.68 13.74 10.66
N ALA A 138 23.48 13.82 11.73
CA ALA A 138 24.51 14.85 11.89
C ALA A 138 25.54 14.81 10.75
N ASP A 139 25.85 13.62 10.25
CA ASP A 139 26.79 13.40 9.15
C ASP A 139 26.12 13.37 7.76
N GLY A 140 24.87 13.83 7.67
CA GLY A 140 24.15 13.85 6.40
C GLY A 140 23.83 12.47 5.84
N VAL A 141 23.80 11.44 6.69
CA VAL A 141 23.41 10.07 6.34
C VAL A 141 21.96 9.82 6.77
N HIS A 142 21.15 9.25 5.88
CA HIS A 142 19.81 8.79 6.24
C HIS A 142 19.91 7.41 6.89
N CYS A 143 19.22 7.18 8.01
CA CYS A 143 19.23 5.89 8.71
C CYS A 143 17.90 5.17 8.46
N VAL A 144 17.97 3.89 8.07
CA VAL A 144 16.86 2.96 7.89
C VAL A 144 17.07 1.76 8.79
N TRP A 145 16.06 1.41 9.59
CA TRP A 145 16.11 0.31 10.55
C TRP A 145 15.34 -0.91 10.08
N LEU A 146 16.04 -2.05 10.01
CA LEU A 146 15.45 -3.38 9.88
C LEU A 146 15.44 -4.03 11.27
N VAL A 147 14.26 -4.26 11.84
CA VAL A 147 14.11 -4.65 13.25
C VAL A 147 13.52 -6.05 13.40
N GLY A 148 14.23 -6.89 14.16
CA GLY A 148 13.79 -8.26 14.44
C GLY A 148 12.63 -8.33 15.46
N PRO A 149 12.13 -9.54 15.78
CA PRO A 149 10.91 -9.73 16.57
C PRO A 149 10.89 -9.05 17.95
N LYS A 150 12.04 -8.90 18.60
CA LYS A 150 12.16 -8.24 19.92
C LYS A 150 11.97 -6.72 19.86
N ASN A 151 12.01 -6.14 18.67
CA ASN A 151 11.91 -4.71 18.41
C ASN A 151 10.77 -4.37 17.45
N HIS A 152 9.80 -5.27 17.29
CA HIS A 152 8.70 -5.10 16.35
C HIS A 152 8.04 -3.71 16.49
N GLY A 153 7.90 -3.00 15.37
CA GLY A 153 7.27 -1.68 15.30
C GLY A 153 8.12 -0.53 15.85
N ARG A 154 9.39 -0.77 16.21
CA ARG A 154 10.33 0.27 16.68
C ARG A 154 11.26 0.79 15.59
N GLY A 155 11.30 0.14 14.42
CA GLY A 155 12.11 0.52 13.26
C GLY A 155 11.25 0.86 12.05
N ASP A 156 11.90 0.97 10.89
CA ASP A 156 11.23 1.28 9.62
C ASP A 156 10.60 0.04 8.98
N TRP A 157 11.25 -1.12 9.14
CA TRP A 157 10.79 -2.40 8.58
C TRP A 157 10.98 -3.53 9.57
N ASN A 158 9.93 -4.35 9.76
CA ASN A 158 10.04 -5.56 10.57
C ASN A 158 10.69 -6.69 9.75
N ILE A 159 11.57 -7.45 10.40
CA ILE A 159 12.20 -8.66 9.85
C ILE A 159 11.98 -9.84 10.81
N ASP A 160 11.97 -11.05 10.28
CA ASP A 160 11.73 -12.29 11.01
C ASP A 160 12.41 -13.48 10.31
N GLY A 161 12.19 -14.69 10.81
CA GLY A 161 12.75 -15.93 10.29
C GLY A 161 14.10 -16.27 10.90
N ASP A 162 14.84 -17.13 10.23
CA ASP A 162 16.19 -17.56 10.62
C ASP A 162 17.22 -17.17 9.54
N ALA A 163 18.49 -17.47 9.81
CA ALA A 163 19.61 -17.12 8.93
C ALA A 163 19.49 -17.69 7.50
N ALA A 164 18.79 -18.82 7.32
CA ALA A 164 18.59 -19.46 6.02
C ALA A 164 17.31 -18.99 5.31
N ALA A 165 16.31 -18.56 6.06
CA ALA A 165 14.99 -18.17 5.56
C ALA A 165 14.55 -16.81 6.13
N LEU A 166 15.32 -15.76 5.85
CA LEU A 166 15.01 -14.40 6.28
C LEU A 166 13.72 -13.89 5.63
N LEU A 167 12.87 -13.27 6.46
CA LEU A 167 11.63 -12.63 6.06
C LEU A 167 11.70 -11.14 6.37
N MET A 168 11.03 -10.34 5.54
CA MET A 168 10.86 -8.91 5.75
C MET A 168 9.40 -8.52 5.49
N GLU A 169 8.89 -7.63 6.32
CA GLU A 169 7.60 -7.01 6.12
C GLU A 169 7.61 -6.24 4.80
N THR A 170 6.67 -6.57 3.93
CA THR A 170 6.44 -5.85 2.69
C THR A 170 5.03 -5.25 2.71
N PRO A 171 4.85 -4.05 2.14
CA PRO A 171 3.52 -3.56 1.84
C PRO A 171 2.81 -4.57 0.94
N ALA A 172 1.53 -4.77 1.21
CA ALA A 172 0.70 -5.63 0.38
C ALA A 172 0.44 -5.00 -0.99
N GLU A 173 -0.17 -5.79 -1.86
CA GLU A 173 -0.95 -5.25 -2.96
C GLU A 173 -2.03 -4.29 -2.45
N PHE A 174 -2.50 -3.38 -3.31
CA PHE A 174 -3.52 -2.39 -2.97
C PHE A 174 -4.62 -2.93 -2.02
N GLY A 175 -4.65 -2.36 -0.80
CA GLY A 175 -5.62 -2.62 0.27
C GLY A 175 -5.52 -3.94 1.02
N GLY A 176 -4.46 -4.72 0.81
CA GLY A 176 -4.13 -5.84 1.68
C GLY A 176 -3.38 -5.40 2.95
N PRO A 177 -3.36 -6.25 4.00
CA PRO A 177 -2.48 -6.04 5.15
C PRO A 177 -1.01 -6.24 4.75
N THR A 178 -0.08 -5.58 5.45
CA THR A 178 1.34 -5.92 5.33
C THR A 178 1.54 -7.40 5.62
N SER A 179 2.53 -8.00 4.96
CA SER A 179 2.83 -9.43 5.10
C SER A 179 4.32 -9.66 5.17
N MET A 180 4.73 -10.74 5.85
CA MET A 180 6.10 -11.21 5.80
C MET A 180 6.34 -11.94 4.48
N ALA A 181 7.29 -11.44 3.68
CA ALA A 181 7.71 -12.05 2.42
C ALA A 181 9.21 -12.42 2.48
N PRO A 182 9.69 -13.31 1.59
CA PRO A 182 11.12 -13.58 1.46
C PRO A 182 11.92 -12.28 1.35
N MET A 183 12.86 -12.08 2.27
CA MET A 183 13.54 -10.80 2.47
C MET A 183 14.22 -10.28 1.21
N ARG A 184 14.79 -11.17 0.39
CA ARG A 184 15.42 -10.81 -0.90
C ARG A 184 14.46 -10.03 -1.81
N GLY A 185 13.23 -10.51 -1.97
CA GLY A 185 12.22 -9.87 -2.82
C GLY A 185 11.77 -8.51 -2.27
N ALA A 186 11.57 -8.43 -0.96
CA ALA A 186 11.20 -7.20 -0.27
C ALA A 186 12.31 -6.13 -0.35
N LEU A 187 13.56 -6.51 -0.13
CA LEU A 187 14.73 -5.63 -0.30
C LEU A 187 14.86 -5.14 -1.74
N HIS A 188 14.64 -6.01 -2.72
CA HIS A 188 14.70 -5.61 -4.12
C HIS A 188 13.62 -4.55 -4.42
N ALA A 189 12.39 -4.75 -3.93
CA ALA A 189 11.33 -3.76 -4.06
C ALA A 189 11.66 -2.42 -3.37
N LEU A 190 12.26 -2.47 -2.17
CA LEU A 190 12.67 -1.29 -1.42
C LEU A 190 13.80 -0.52 -2.14
N LEU A 191 14.88 -1.20 -2.50
CA LEU A 191 16.12 -0.60 -2.99
C LEU A 191 16.05 -0.18 -4.46
N SER A 192 15.17 -0.79 -5.25
CA SER A 192 14.82 -0.33 -6.61
C SER A 192 13.87 0.87 -6.61
N GLY A 193 13.24 1.20 -5.47
CA GLY A 193 12.21 2.23 -5.38
C GLY A 193 10.85 1.80 -5.94
N ALA A 194 10.61 0.48 -6.00
CA ALA A 194 9.30 -0.07 -6.38
C ALA A 194 8.26 0.11 -5.27
N ILE A 195 8.68 0.19 -4.00
CA ILE A 195 7.78 0.57 -2.91
C ILE A 195 7.44 2.06 -3.05
N ARG A 196 6.17 2.36 -3.27
CA ARG A 196 5.67 3.75 -3.43
C ARG A 196 4.59 4.06 -2.41
N GLY A 197 4.64 5.28 -1.87
CA GLY A 197 3.51 5.87 -1.17
C GLY A 197 2.58 6.50 -2.19
N GLY A 198 1.28 6.25 -2.10
CA GLY A 198 0.33 6.73 -3.09
C GLY A 198 -0.01 5.67 -4.13
N VAL A 199 -1.28 5.32 -4.26
CA VAL A 199 -1.82 4.45 -5.31
C VAL A 199 -2.80 5.25 -6.16
N GLU A 200 -2.61 5.20 -7.47
CA GLU A 200 -3.55 5.77 -8.43
C GLU A 200 -4.53 4.68 -8.84
N VAL A 201 -5.83 4.94 -8.62
CA VAL A 201 -6.91 4.01 -8.94
C VAL A 201 -8.02 4.68 -9.75
N LEU A 202 -8.55 3.95 -10.72
CA LEU A 202 -9.67 4.36 -11.57
C LEU A 202 -10.87 3.46 -11.32
N VAL A 203 -12.07 4.03 -11.37
CA VAL A 203 -13.32 3.26 -11.36
C VAL A 203 -13.64 2.81 -12.77
N ASP A 204 -13.95 1.53 -12.96
CA ASP A 204 -14.34 0.95 -14.26
C ASP A 204 -15.64 0.14 -14.22
N ALA A 205 -16.16 -0.12 -13.02
CA ALA A 205 -17.51 -0.61 -12.82
C ALA A 205 -18.09 -0.11 -11.50
N VAL A 206 -19.42 -0.03 -11.45
CA VAL A 206 -20.18 0.38 -10.26
C VAL A 206 -21.25 -0.66 -9.96
N ASP A 207 -21.40 -1.00 -8.68
CA ASP A 207 -22.48 -1.86 -8.19
C ASP A 207 -23.69 -0.99 -7.87
N VAL A 208 -24.70 -1.08 -8.74
CA VAL A 208 -25.94 -0.30 -8.68
C VAL A 208 -27.02 -1.12 -8.00
N THR A 209 -27.50 -0.61 -6.87
CA THR A 209 -28.61 -1.21 -6.12
C THR A 209 -29.90 -0.48 -6.47
N THR A 210 -30.91 -1.22 -6.95
CA THR A 210 -32.12 -0.65 -7.55
C THR A 210 -33.41 -1.27 -7.03
N ALA A 211 -34.47 -0.47 -7.01
CA ALA A 211 -35.82 -0.89 -6.67
C ALA A 211 -36.86 -0.17 -7.54
N MET A 212 -37.82 -0.92 -8.09
CA MET A 212 -38.88 -0.37 -8.94
C MET A 212 -39.95 0.33 -8.10
N SER A 213 -40.51 1.42 -8.63
CA SER A 213 -41.66 2.11 -8.04
C SER A 213 -42.47 2.83 -9.10
N LYS A 214 -43.72 3.20 -8.75
CA LYS A 214 -44.55 4.08 -9.58
C LYS A 214 -44.37 5.53 -9.14
N CYS A 215 -44.49 6.46 -10.09
CA CYS A 215 -44.49 7.89 -9.81
C CYS A 215 -45.59 8.22 -8.79
N HIS A 216 -45.19 8.89 -7.69
CA HIS A 216 -46.13 9.36 -6.67
C HIS A 216 -46.98 10.54 -7.13
N ASN A 217 -46.66 11.15 -8.28
CA ASN A 217 -47.56 12.10 -8.94
C ASN A 217 -48.74 11.31 -9.55
N PRO A 218 -49.98 11.53 -9.07
CA PRO A 218 -51.17 10.81 -9.56
C PRO A 218 -51.46 11.02 -11.06
N GLN A 219 -50.93 12.09 -11.66
CA GLN A 219 -51.08 12.34 -13.10
C GLN A 219 -50.06 11.58 -13.95
N CYS A 220 -48.99 11.06 -13.34
CA CYS A 220 -47.90 10.41 -14.07
C CYS A 220 -47.97 8.89 -13.94
N GLU A 221 -47.98 8.38 -12.71
CA GLU A 221 -48.01 6.95 -12.32
C GLU A 221 -47.03 5.99 -13.04
N ALA A 222 -46.08 6.53 -13.81
CA ALA A 222 -45.15 5.74 -14.60
C ALA A 222 -44.23 4.93 -13.70
N TRP A 223 -43.95 3.70 -14.13
CA TRP A 223 -42.90 2.88 -13.53
C TRP A 223 -41.53 3.49 -13.78
N PHE A 224 -40.71 3.51 -12.74
CA PHE A 224 -39.32 3.92 -12.78
C PHE A 224 -38.51 3.09 -11.78
N SER A 225 -37.19 3.21 -11.83
CA SER A 225 -36.27 2.53 -10.92
C SER A 225 -35.54 3.56 -10.04
N TYR A 226 -35.74 3.47 -8.73
CA TYR A 226 -34.80 4.09 -7.77
C TYR A 226 -33.48 3.37 -7.88
N TRP A 227 -32.38 4.08 -7.66
CA TRP A 227 -31.07 3.46 -7.59
C TRP A 227 -30.15 4.21 -6.64
N PHE A 228 -29.06 3.57 -6.24
CA PHE A 228 -27.90 4.16 -5.57
C PHE A 228 -26.67 3.28 -5.84
N ILE A 229 -25.48 3.80 -5.56
CA ILE A 229 -24.23 3.02 -5.70
C ILE A 229 -23.88 2.44 -4.34
N GLU A 230 -23.86 1.11 -4.25
CA GLU A 230 -23.46 0.37 -3.05
C GLU A 230 -21.94 0.22 -2.96
N ALA A 231 -21.27 -0.01 -4.09
CA ALA A 231 -19.83 -0.17 -4.18
C ALA A 231 -19.33 0.18 -5.59
N VAL A 232 -18.02 0.35 -5.74
CA VAL A 232 -17.38 0.48 -7.06
C VAL A 232 -16.20 -0.48 -7.17
N GLU A 233 -15.97 -0.96 -8.40
CA GLU A 233 -14.75 -1.67 -8.75
C GLU A 233 -13.69 -0.64 -9.13
N VAL A 234 -12.53 -0.74 -8.49
CA VAL A 234 -11.38 0.11 -8.75
C VAL A 234 -10.23 -0.71 -9.28
N ARG A 235 -9.51 -0.14 -10.24
CA ARG A 235 -8.30 -0.71 -10.82
C ARG A 235 -7.13 0.24 -10.60
N SER A 236 -6.07 -0.27 -9.99
CA SER A 236 -4.81 0.47 -9.85
C SER A 236 -3.97 0.44 -11.12
N ARG A 237 -3.03 1.37 -11.26
CA ARG A 237 -2.05 1.33 -12.37
C ARG A 237 -1.17 0.08 -12.34
N CYS A 238 -0.93 -0.50 -11.17
CA CYS A 238 -0.20 -1.76 -11.00
C CYS A 238 -1.09 -3.01 -11.22
N ALA A 239 -2.21 -2.85 -11.94
CA ALA A 239 -3.14 -3.90 -12.38
C ALA A 239 -3.87 -4.66 -11.26
N HIS A 240 -3.90 -4.13 -10.04
CA HIS A 240 -4.72 -4.71 -8.98
C HIS A 240 -6.15 -4.21 -9.10
N THR A 241 -7.11 -5.14 -9.09
CA THR A 241 -8.55 -4.83 -9.04
C THR A 241 -9.09 -5.11 -7.65
N ARG A 242 -9.91 -4.20 -7.15
CA ARG A 242 -10.49 -4.24 -5.80
C ARG A 242 -11.87 -3.62 -5.78
N GLN A 243 -12.61 -3.89 -4.72
CA GLN A 243 -13.92 -3.30 -4.48
C GLN A 243 -13.85 -2.28 -3.33
N VAL A 244 -14.49 -1.13 -3.54
CA VAL A 244 -14.63 -0.06 -2.54
C VAL A 244 -16.13 0.09 -2.22
N ASP A 245 -16.51 -0.24 -0.99
CA ASP A 245 -17.89 -0.16 -0.51
C ASP A 245 -18.25 1.30 -0.12
N PHE A 246 -19.41 1.79 -0.58
CA PHE A 246 -19.97 3.10 -0.23
C PHE A 246 -21.08 2.99 0.82
N ALA A 247 -22.07 2.12 0.61
CA ALA A 247 -23.20 1.97 1.51
C ALA A 247 -23.93 0.63 1.32
N ARG A 248 -24.34 -0.01 2.42
CA ARG A 248 -25.15 -1.24 2.37
C ARG A 248 -26.65 -1.00 2.19
N GLU A 249 -27.08 0.24 2.43
CA GLU A 249 -28.47 0.67 2.35
C GLU A 249 -28.52 2.03 1.65
N TYR A 250 -29.69 2.40 1.14
CA TYR A 250 -29.87 3.68 0.47
C TYR A 250 -29.53 4.84 1.44
N PRO A 251 -28.50 5.65 1.16
CA PRO A 251 -28.10 6.68 2.08
C PRO A 251 -29.05 7.87 1.96
N LEU A 252 -29.64 8.31 3.07
CA LEU A 252 -30.60 9.42 3.10
C LEU A 252 -29.85 10.74 3.34
N TRP A 253 -30.33 11.81 2.71
CA TRP A 253 -29.92 13.20 2.90
C TRP A 253 -28.46 13.53 2.53
N VAL A 254 -27.85 12.71 1.68
CA VAL A 254 -26.46 12.92 1.21
C VAL A 254 -26.39 14.07 0.22
N ARG A 255 -25.49 15.03 0.50
CA ARG A 255 -25.17 16.14 -0.41
C ARG A 255 -24.23 15.72 -1.53
N ASP A 256 -23.10 15.10 -1.18
CA ASP A 256 -22.08 14.67 -2.14
C ASP A 256 -22.31 13.21 -2.56
N ARG A 257 -22.98 13.06 -3.71
CA ARG A 257 -23.39 11.76 -4.24
C ARG A 257 -22.48 11.30 -5.37
N VAL A 258 -21.80 10.17 -5.17
CA VAL A 258 -21.00 9.51 -6.23
C VAL A 258 -21.88 9.14 -7.44
N GLU A 259 -23.18 8.95 -7.22
CA GLU A 259 -24.15 8.72 -8.31
C GLU A 259 -24.20 9.87 -9.31
N THR A 260 -23.91 11.11 -8.91
CA THR A 260 -23.90 12.24 -9.83
C THR A 260 -22.79 12.15 -10.88
N VAL A 261 -21.69 11.46 -10.56
CA VAL A 261 -20.57 11.21 -11.47
C VAL A 261 -20.97 10.19 -12.53
N PHE A 262 -21.64 9.10 -12.12
CA PHE A 262 -21.93 7.95 -12.99
C PHE A 262 -23.36 7.89 -13.54
N GLN A 263 -24.24 8.85 -13.21
CA GLN A 263 -25.66 8.75 -13.58
C GLN A 263 -25.89 8.64 -15.09
N SER A 264 -25.07 9.27 -15.92
CA SER A 264 -25.21 9.19 -17.37
C SER A 264 -25.00 7.75 -17.85
N ASP A 265 -23.94 7.11 -17.38
CA ASP A 265 -23.60 5.72 -17.73
C ASP A 265 -24.61 4.73 -17.18
N VAL A 266 -25.01 4.90 -15.91
CA VAL A 266 -26.01 4.05 -15.25
C VAL A 266 -27.35 4.17 -15.97
N ARG A 267 -27.85 5.39 -16.24
CA ARG A 267 -29.12 5.59 -16.95
C ARG A 267 -29.08 5.02 -18.36
N ALA A 268 -27.94 5.14 -19.06
CA ALA A 268 -27.76 4.52 -20.37
C ALA A 268 -27.80 2.99 -20.28
N ALA A 269 -27.24 2.40 -19.22
CA ALA A 269 -27.31 0.96 -18.97
C ALA A 269 -28.75 0.50 -18.68
N PHE A 270 -29.51 1.26 -17.88
CA PHE A 270 -30.94 1.01 -17.65
C PHE A 270 -31.76 1.10 -18.92
N ALA A 271 -31.49 2.06 -19.81
CA ALA A 271 -32.20 2.20 -21.09
C ALA A 271 -32.00 1.00 -22.03
N ARG A 272 -30.88 0.27 -21.88
CA ARG A 272 -30.63 -1.00 -22.60
C ARG A 272 -31.14 -2.23 -21.85
N SER A 273 -31.57 -2.07 -20.61
CA SER A 273 -32.07 -3.14 -19.76
C SER A 273 -33.57 -3.39 -19.96
N GLY A 274 -34.07 -4.48 -19.40
CA GLY A 274 -35.52 -4.73 -19.28
C GLY A 274 -36.20 -3.98 -18.13
N LEU A 275 -35.44 -3.22 -17.32
CA LEU A 275 -35.97 -2.50 -16.16
C LEU A 275 -36.58 -1.14 -16.57
N PRO A 276 -37.54 -0.61 -15.78
CA PRO A 276 -38.01 0.76 -15.96
C PRO A 276 -36.87 1.77 -15.85
N SER A 277 -37.01 2.91 -16.53
CA SER A 277 -36.00 3.97 -16.55
C SER A 277 -35.54 4.36 -15.13
N ALA A 278 -34.24 4.45 -14.95
CA ALA A 278 -33.64 4.96 -13.72
C ALA A 278 -33.98 6.45 -13.50
N THR A 279 -34.20 6.81 -12.24
CA THR A 279 -34.31 8.20 -11.78
C THR A 279 -33.06 9.02 -12.09
N GLU A 280 -33.23 10.34 -12.14
CA GLU A 280 -32.14 11.30 -12.30
C GLU A 280 -31.79 11.94 -10.96
N TYR A 281 -30.50 12.11 -10.66
CA TYR A 281 -30.04 12.86 -9.50
C TYR A 281 -29.85 14.33 -9.87
N ARG A 282 -30.54 15.22 -9.14
CA ARG A 282 -30.45 16.67 -9.35
C ARG A 282 -30.53 17.43 -8.02
N MET A 283 -29.65 18.43 -7.87
CA MET A 283 -29.68 19.33 -6.73
C MET A 283 -31.05 20.03 -6.66
N THR A 284 -31.67 19.99 -5.49
CA THR A 284 -32.96 20.65 -5.22
C THR A 284 -32.90 21.31 -3.84
N HIS A 285 -33.61 22.42 -3.69
CA HIS A 285 -33.78 23.12 -2.43
C HIS A 285 -35.07 22.67 -1.71
N SER A 286 -34.96 22.22 -0.46
CA SER A 286 -36.10 21.94 0.42
C SER A 286 -36.57 23.23 1.08
N LYS A 287 -37.78 23.70 0.77
CA LYS A 287 -38.39 24.84 1.47
C LYS A 287 -38.72 24.52 2.94
N GLN A 288 -38.98 23.25 3.26
CA GLN A 288 -39.39 22.82 4.60
C GLN A 288 -38.22 22.81 5.58
N THR A 289 -37.03 22.43 5.10
CA THR A 289 -35.81 22.32 5.93
C THR A 289 -34.77 23.38 5.55
N ASN A 290 -35.11 24.32 4.65
CA ASN A 290 -34.26 25.37 4.11
C ASN A 290 -32.85 24.89 3.73
N THR A 291 -32.77 23.73 3.07
CA THR A 291 -31.50 23.03 2.81
C THR A 291 -31.47 22.49 1.38
N ASP A 292 -30.31 22.63 0.74
CA ASP A 292 -30.03 22.00 -0.54
C ASP A 292 -29.62 20.53 -0.36
N TYR A 293 -30.17 19.67 -1.20
CA TYR A 293 -29.87 18.24 -1.20
C TYR A 293 -29.95 17.66 -2.61
N MET A 294 -29.28 16.53 -2.82
CA MET A 294 -29.31 15.83 -4.09
C MET A 294 -30.51 14.88 -4.10
N ALA A 295 -31.51 15.21 -4.92
CA ALA A 295 -32.76 14.46 -4.97
C ALA A 295 -32.89 13.61 -6.22
N GLN A 296 -33.63 12.50 -6.11
CA GLN A 296 -34.03 11.71 -7.27
C GLN A 296 -35.27 12.33 -7.93
N ARG A 297 -35.33 12.30 -9.26
CA ARG A 297 -36.48 12.77 -10.03
C ARG A 297 -37.07 11.67 -10.88
N CYS A 298 -38.40 11.69 -11.01
CA CYS A 298 -39.09 10.80 -11.94
C CYS A 298 -38.59 11.05 -13.37
N PRO A 299 -38.15 10.01 -14.10
CA PRO A 299 -37.58 10.19 -15.44
C PRO A 299 -38.62 10.59 -16.50
N ARG A 300 -39.92 10.51 -16.20
CA ARG A 300 -41.01 10.89 -17.13
C ARG A 300 -41.50 12.32 -16.93
N CYS A 301 -41.85 12.69 -15.70
CA CYS A 301 -42.49 13.98 -15.40
C CYS A 301 -41.61 14.91 -14.57
N PHE A 302 -40.38 14.51 -14.25
CA PHE A 302 -39.43 15.26 -13.41
C PHE A 302 -39.94 15.59 -12.01
N TRP A 303 -41.01 14.92 -11.57
CA TRP A 303 -41.52 15.05 -10.22
C TRP A 303 -40.43 14.71 -9.21
N HIS A 304 -40.34 15.55 -8.19
CA HIS A 304 -39.33 15.45 -7.16
C HIS A 304 -39.63 14.27 -6.21
N LEU A 305 -38.69 13.33 -6.11
CA LEU A 305 -38.77 12.15 -5.26
C LEU A 305 -37.74 12.30 -4.14
N GLY A 306 -38.15 12.97 -3.06
CA GLY A 306 -37.31 13.14 -1.87
C GLY A 306 -37.05 11.83 -1.14
N ASP A 307 -36.01 11.82 -0.32
CA ASP A 307 -35.56 10.65 0.43
C ASP A 307 -36.63 10.09 1.38
N GLY A 308 -37.54 10.92 1.88
CA GLY A 308 -38.69 10.49 2.68
C GLY A 308 -39.60 9.48 1.97
N PHE A 309 -39.75 9.56 0.64
CA PHE A 309 -40.52 8.56 -0.12
C PHE A 309 -39.81 7.20 -0.14
N ILE A 310 -38.47 7.22 -0.11
CA ILE A 310 -37.62 6.02 -0.11
C ILE A 310 -37.61 5.40 1.29
N ALA A 311 -37.41 6.20 2.33
CA ALA A 311 -37.41 5.74 3.72
C ALA A 311 -38.77 5.19 4.18
N GLY A 312 -39.88 5.78 3.72
CA GLY A 312 -41.22 5.49 4.23
C GLY A 312 -41.86 4.17 3.75
N LYS A 313 -41.21 3.38 2.90
CA LYS A 313 -41.77 2.09 2.42
C LYS A 313 -40.68 1.03 2.24
N PRO A 314 -40.90 -0.21 2.71
CA PRO A 314 -40.00 -1.31 2.41
C PRO A 314 -39.97 -1.56 0.90
N ARG A 315 -38.78 -1.81 0.38
CA ARG A 315 -38.54 -2.06 -1.05
C ARG A 315 -37.69 -3.31 -1.20
N ARG A 316 -37.99 -4.08 -2.23
CA ARG A 316 -37.11 -5.16 -2.67
C ARG A 316 -36.01 -4.55 -3.52
N TRP A 317 -34.83 -4.43 -2.93
CA TRP A 317 -33.63 -3.94 -3.60
C TRP A 317 -32.87 -5.10 -4.24
N GLU A 318 -32.36 -4.87 -5.44
CA GLU A 318 -31.52 -5.82 -6.17
C GLU A 318 -30.28 -5.10 -6.68
N THR A 319 -29.11 -5.74 -6.59
CA THR A 319 -27.82 -5.15 -6.95
C THR A 319 -27.29 -5.74 -8.25
N TYR A 320 -26.84 -4.86 -9.14
CA TYR A 320 -26.30 -5.21 -10.45
C TYR A 320 -24.99 -4.47 -10.71
N THR A 321 -24.02 -5.11 -11.38
CA THR A 321 -22.80 -4.42 -11.81
C THR A 321 -23.03 -3.73 -13.16
N VAL A 322 -22.62 -2.47 -13.25
CA VAL A 322 -22.65 -1.65 -14.47
C VAL A 322 -21.22 -1.22 -14.81
N SER A 323 -20.74 -1.61 -15.98
CA SER A 323 -19.46 -1.12 -16.51
C SER A 323 -19.56 0.36 -16.88
N VAL A 324 -18.53 1.12 -16.50
CA VAL A 324 -18.43 2.56 -16.77
C VAL A 324 -17.07 2.88 -17.43
N PRO A 325 -16.94 4.00 -18.14
CA PRO A 325 -15.64 4.48 -18.59
C PRO A 325 -14.68 4.64 -17.40
N ALA A 326 -13.40 4.35 -17.61
CA ALA A 326 -12.38 4.49 -16.57
C ALA A 326 -12.34 5.93 -16.03
N THR A 327 -12.77 6.12 -14.79
CA THR A 327 -13.03 7.44 -14.20
C THR A 327 -12.23 7.62 -12.92
N ALA A 328 -11.47 8.70 -12.83
CA ALA A 328 -10.80 9.09 -11.59
C ALA A 328 -11.81 9.78 -10.66
N LEU A 329 -11.84 9.36 -9.40
CA LEU A 329 -12.60 10.04 -8.34
C LEU A 329 -11.65 10.81 -7.43
N PRO A 330 -12.10 11.92 -6.83
CA PRO A 330 -11.39 12.57 -5.74
C PRO A 330 -11.44 11.69 -4.49
N TRP A 331 -10.56 10.70 -4.39
CA TRP A 331 -10.57 9.76 -3.28
C TRP A 331 -10.13 10.41 -1.96
N GLN A 332 -10.68 9.92 -0.86
CA GLN A 332 -10.16 10.20 0.48
C GLN A 332 -8.69 9.76 0.57
N PRO A 333 -7.80 10.57 1.16
CA PRO A 333 -6.39 10.25 1.26
C PRO A 333 -6.10 8.88 1.87
N GLU A 334 -6.94 8.38 2.76
CA GLU A 334 -6.81 7.07 3.41
C GLU A 334 -6.91 5.90 2.40
N LEU A 335 -7.60 6.08 1.26
CA LEU A 335 -7.66 5.09 0.19
C LEU A 335 -6.43 5.10 -0.70
N THR A 336 -5.88 6.28 -0.94
CA THR A 336 -4.82 6.47 -1.92
C THR A 336 -3.43 6.56 -1.30
N ASN A 337 -3.30 6.98 -0.04
CA ASN A 337 -2.00 7.13 0.65
C ASN A 337 -1.55 5.83 1.31
N LEU A 338 -1.63 4.73 0.56
CA LEU A 338 -1.16 3.42 0.99
C LEU A 338 0.21 3.14 0.37
N HIS A 339 1.10 2.54 1.16
CA HIS A 339 2.31 1.93 0.60
C HIS A 339 1.91 0.66 -0.18
N HIS A 340 2.51 0.47 -1.34
CA HIS A 340 2.34 -0.73 -2.15
C HIS A 340 3.61 -1.03 -2.93
N VAL A 341 3.78 -2.28 -3.36
CA VAL A 341 4.78 -2.65 -4.36
C VAL A 341 4.26 -2.28 -5.74
N CYS A 342 4.87 -1.27 -6.35
CA CYS A 342 4.46 -0.75 -7.65
C CYS A 342 5.18 -1.47 -8.78
N HIS A 343 4.45 -2.32 -9.51
CA HIS A 343 4.93 -2.92 -10.74
C HIS A 343 4.48 -2.10 -11.94
N ASP A 344 5.42 -1.71 -12.79
CA ASP A 344 5.08 -1.12 -14.09
C ASP A 344 4.56 -2.22 -15.02
N VAL A 345 3.30 -2.10 -15.41
CA VAL A 345 2.60 -3.02 -16.33
C VAL A 345 2.38 -2.40 -17.71
N GLY A 346 3.27 -1.48 -18.13
CA GLY A 346 3.21 -0.80 -19.42
C GLY A 346 2.42 0.50 -19.41
N ASN A 347 1.98 0.95 -18.23
CA ASN A 347 1.34 2.24 -18.05
C ASN A 347 2.23 3.22 -17.29
N GLY A 348 3.44 2.84 -16.85
CA GLY A 348 4.23 3.63 -15.94
C GLY A 348 3.73 3.53 -14.49
N PHE A 349 4.63 3.82 -13.56
CA PHE A 349 4.40 3.66 -12.14
C PHE A 349 3.37 4.65 -11.56
N CYS A 350 2.73 4.25 -10.44
CA CYS A 350 1.85 5.10 -9.63
C CYS A 350 2.53 6.42 -9.24
N LYS A 351 1.76 7.52 -9.27
CA LYS A 351 2.21 8.83 -8.78
C LYS A 351 2.35 8.80 -7.26
N VAL A 352 3.36 9.51 -6.77
CA VAL A 352 3.69 9.57 -5.33
C VAL A 352 2.96 10.71 -4.61
N GLU A 353 2.42 11.68 -5.36
CA GLU A 353 1.72 12.83 -4.79
C GLU A 353 0.23 12.54 -4.61
N PRO A 354 -0.36 12.84 -3.42
CA PRO A 354 -1.79 12.78 -3.21
C PRO A 354 -2.50 13.76 -4.14
N GLN A 355 -3.45 13.28 -4.94
CA GLN A 355 -4.30 14.16 -5.74
C GLN A 355 -5.35 14.82 -4.83
N GLN A 356 -5.03 15.96 -4.22
CA GLN A 356 -6.03 16.75 -3.51
C GLN A 356 -6.75 17.72 -4.47
N ARG A 357 -7.99 17.39 -4.86
CA ARG A 357 -8.97 18.38 -5.39
C ARG A 357 -10.40 17.97 -5.06
N GLY A 358 -11.17 18.85 -4.39
CA GLY A 358 -12.64 18.76 -4.27
C GLY A 358 -13.15 17.77 -3.22
N GLY A 359 -14.49 17.61 -3.15
CA GLY A 359 -15.17 16.72 -2.18
C GLY A 359 -14.67 15.28 -2.32
N ALA A 360 -14.31 14.64 -1.20
CA ALA A 360 -13.62 13.36 -1.20
C ALA A 360 -14.59 12.17 -1.18
N PHE A 361 -14.30 11.08 -1.90
CA PHE A 361 -15.06 9.83 -1.85
C PHE A 361 -14.30 8.74 -1.08
N PRO A 362 -14.94 7.95 -0.20
CA PRO A 362 -16.33 8.05 0.23
C PRO A 362 -16.52 9.07 1.37
N ALA A 363 -16.97 10.30 1.09
CA ALA A 363 -17.51 11.17 2.13
C ALA A 363 -18.84 10.59 2.62
N ARG A 364 -18.99 10.47 3.94
CA ARG A 364 -20.27 10.17 4.58
C ARG A 364 -20.61 11.32 5.50
N VAL A 365 -21.83 11.80 5.41
CA VAL A 365 -22.41 12.78 6.33
C VAL A 365 -23.71 12.23 6.88
N ASP A 366 -24.08 12.61 8.09
CA ASP A 366 -25.39 12.29 8.65
C ASP A 366 -26.49 13.24 8.14
N ALA A 367 -27.69 13.16 8.73
CA ALA A 367 -28.84 13.98 8.33
C ALA A 367 -28.64 15.48 8.59
N ASP A 368 -27.74 15.84 9.51
CA ASP A 368 -27.42 17.23 9.86
C ASP A 368 -26.24 17.77 9.04
N GLY A 369 -25.60 16.90 8.26
CA GLY A 369 -24.45 17.23 7.42
C GLY A 369 -23.11 17.05 8.14
N ASP A 370 -23.12 16.44 9.33
CA ASP A 370 -21.91 16.19 10.09
C ASP A 370 -21.13 15.02 9.48
N PRO A 371 -19.81 15.12 9.30
CA PRO A 371 -18.99 14.03 8.82
C PRO A 371 -19.15 12.79 9.69
N LEU A 372 -19.69 11.72 9.10
CA LEU A 372 -19.65 10.42 9.73
C LEU A 372 -18.21 9.89 9.68
N PRO A 373 -17.77 9.15 10.71
CA PRO A 373 -16.44 8.57 10.69
C PRO A 373 -16.21 7.80 9.40
N ALA A 374 -15.00 7.96 8.84
CA ALA A 374 -14.55 7.15 7.72
C ALA A 374 -14.87 5.69 8.02
N LEU A 375 -15.38 4.96 7.02
CA LEU A 375 -15.69 3.55 7.20
C LEU A 375 -14.47 2.86 7.84
N PRO A 376 -14.64 2.09 8.93
CA PRO A 376 -13.53 1.48 9.65
C PRO A 376 -12.75 0.63 8.65
N ALA A 377 -11.53 1.10 8.33
CA ALA A 377 -10.70 0.66 7.21
C ALA A 377 -11.55 0.28 5.99
N LEU A 378 -11.77 1.22 5.07
CA LEU A 378 -12.22 0.94 3.71
C LEU A 378 -11.80 -0.45 3.28
N ARG A 379 -12.75 -1.39 3.32
CA ARG A 379 -12.44 -2.79 3.14
C ARG A 379 -12.29 -2.97 1.65
N ILE A 380 -11.08 -2.73 1.20
CA ILE A 380 -10.62 -3.22 -0.07
C ILE A 380 -10.75 -4.74 -0.01
N ARG A 381 -11.79 -5.26 -0.65
CA ARG A 381 -12.07 -6.70 -0.66
C ARG A 381 -11.69 -7.29 -2.00
N GLN A 382 -11.55 -8.60 -2.00
CA GLN A 382 -11.69 -9.36 -3.22
C GLN A 382 -13.04 -9.04 -3.85
N ARG A 383 -13.03 -8.87 -5.17
CA ARG A 383 -14.20 -8.57 -5.98
C ARG A 383 -15.31 -9.59 -5.71
N VAL A 384 -16.50 -9.13 -5.36
CA VAL A 384 -17.71 -9.97 -5.33
C VAL A 384 -18.49 -9.72 -6.61
N VAL A 385 -18.46 -10.68 -7.54
CA VAL A 385 -19.14 -10.54 -8.83
C VAL A 385 -20.67 -10.50 -8.64
N LYS A 386 -21.30 -9.40 -9.03
CA LYS A 386 -22.76 -9.28 -9.13
C LYS A 386 -23.21 -9.52 -10.57
N PRO A 387 -24.47 -9.95 -10.80
CA PRO A 387 -24.97 -10.10 -12.15
C PRO A 387 -25.01 -8.74 -12.88
N PRO A 388 -24.86 -8.71 -14.21
CA PRO A 388 -25.13 -7.51 -14.99
C PRO A 388 -26.63 -7.19 -14.98
N LEU A 389 -27.00 -5.96 -15.33
CA LEU A 389 -28.41 -5.59 -15.54
C LEU A 389 -29.08 -6.54 -16.55
N PRO A 390 -30.36 -6.92 -16.33
CA PRO A 390 -31.07 -7.84 -17.20
C PRO A 390 -31.26 -7.21 -18.58
N GLN A 391 -30.89 -7.92 -19.64
CA GLN A 391 -31.05 -7.43 -21.01
C GLN A 391 -32.54 -7.40 -21.40
N GLY A 392 -32.98 -6.29 -22.00
CA GLY A 392 -34.32 -6.20 -22.57
C GLY A 392 -34.44 -7.14 -23.77
N ARG A 393 -35.48 -7.97 -23.83
CA ARG A 393 -35.83 -8.67 -25.08
C ARG A 393 -36.11 -7.60 -26.13
N GLN A 394 -35.27 -7.50 -27.17
CA GLN A 394 -35.69 -6.84 -28.40
C GLN A 394 -36.79 -7.71 -29.01
N THR A 395 -38.05 -7.42 -28.70
CA THR A 395 -39.16 -7.99 -29.45
C THR A 395 -39.11 -7.36 -30.83
N ALA A 396 -38.51 -8.08 -31.78
CA ALA A 396 -38.68 -7.83 -33.20
C ALA A 396 -40.18 -7.94 -33.50
N HIS A 397 -40.86 -6.81 -33.58
CA HIS A 397 -42.22 -6.73 -34.11
C HIS A 397 -42.14 -6.97 -35.62
N THR A 398 -42.16 -8.25 -36.04
CA THR A 398 -42.67 -8.59 -37.36
C THR A 398 -44.18 -8.38 -37.34
N ARG A 399 -44.62 -7.20 -37.78
CA ARG A 399 -45.99 -6.98 -38.25
C ARG A 399 -46.23 -7.92 -39.43
N SER A 400 -46.84 -9.06 -39.17
CA SER A 400 -47.55 -9.84 -40.19
C SER A 400 -48.83 -9.09 -40.50
N VAL A 401 -48.84 -8.35 -41.60
CA VAL A 401 -50.08 -7.91 -42.26
C VAL A 401 -50.70 -9.14 -42.94
N ARG A 402 -51.89 -9.51 -42.51
CA ARG A 402 -52.89 -10.17 -43.35
C ARG A 402 -54.22 -9.46 -43.14
#